data_AF-A0AAD7IMZ2-F1
#
_entry.id   AF-A0AAD7IMZ2-F1
#
_cell.length_a   1.000
_cell.length_b   1.000
_cell.length_c   1.000
_cell.angle_alpha   90.00
_cell.angle_beta   90.00
_cell.angle_gamma   90.00
#
_symmetry.space_group_name_H-M   'P 1'
#
loop_
_entity.id
_entity.type
_entity.pdbx_description
1 polymer ?
#
loop_
_entity_poly.entity_id
_entity_poly.type
_entity_poly.pdbx_seq_one_letter_code
_entity_poly.pdbx_strand_id
1 'polypeptide(L)'
;MQVIKHPSAPESLLIVPRAHLAGIELGKDFVLPLLESVRADTVRCKDMRERPEDYEDFVFVFPAGRRVNEVLPVHQKLLLIFNNLLPSLFRFSYFARAQDGKYLLPEDIMDECIWALSIFIRIMEECSEAVLRAVGHVTPSSPYFQSKYFSNSKIENIHSTLGRVAEAVPYAKAMVDEECSRLEDSWLINPGPFFLYGETLVLSQTNDREAVKMLCRAMLGVDSENWGLKDISQLIRTRVFMSRAFRNIGADKDAKLHETWIINWLGKNPRLVQDKELKYLLLPPGPILDELGGESWLENRKQTAKADQRLTKACKTCSAREPLVASQGSLISSKDCQRAHWKHHNLQNQMPKEIEAMSVTDPEGAKQAADWSLWCSSNHDATQFGMIHALGLHRNPQRGRTHMILKVVEYVPMASKLKHKFRVRACGVFGIKDVLCDIESVMGLNRGEGQEYVDSLFDELDDTWIGPNRDTKVALYRFFVQGRHKHYNPRQSLGPALRP
;
A
#
# COMPACT_ATOMS: atom_id res chain seq x y z
N MET A 1 31.54 0.48 45.75
CA MET A 1 30.42 0.10 44.87
C MET A 1 29.45 1.28 44.79
N GLN A 2 29.50 2.04 43.69
CA GLN A 2 28.54 3.11 43.44
C GLN A 2 27.26 2.49 42.86
N VAL A 3 26.14 2.67 43.54
CA VAL A 3 24.82 2.30 43.05
C VAL A 3 24.46 3.29 41.94
N ILE A 4 24.59 2.86 40.70
CA ILE A 4 24.10 3.60 39.53
C ILE A 4 22.57 3.57 39.61
N LYS A 5 21.96 4.68 40.04
CA LYS A 5 20.51 4.89 39.91
C LYS A 5 20.21 4.99 38.42
N HIS A 6 19.53 3.99 37.86
CA HIS A 6 18.94 4.12 36.53
C HIS A 6 17.99 5.32 36.53
N PRO A 7 18.07 6.23 35.54
CA PRO A 7 17.09 7.30 35.40
C PRO A 7 15.71 6.66 35.28
N SER A 8 14.77 7.14 36.08
CA SER A 8 13.34 6.84 35.97
C SER A 8 12.94 6.91 34.49
N ALA A 9 12.24 5.88 34.01
CA ALA A 9 11.77 5.80 32.63
C ALA A 9 11.21 7.17 32.20
N PRO A 10 11.60 7.68 31.02
CA PRO A 10 11.13 8.98 30.55
C PRO A 10 9.61 9.01 30.66
N GLU A 11 9.06 10.09 31.23
CA GLU A 11 7.63 10.38 31.25
C GLU A 11 7.02 9.84 29.97
N SER A 12 6.12 8.87 30.12
CA SER A 12 5.43 8.20 29.02
C SER A 12 5.04 9.28 28.02
N LEU A 13 5.68 9.28 26.84
CA LEU A 13 5.36 10.21 25.76
C LEU A 13 3.85 10.15 25.58
N LEU A 14 3.16 11.19 26.07
CA LEU A 14 1.71 11.28 26.05
C LEU A 14 1.31 11.18 24.58
N ILE A 15 0.76 10.04 24.21
CA ILE A 15 0.44 9.78 22.81
C ILE A 15 -0.80 10.62 22.49
N VAL A 16 -0.59 11.72 21.76
CA VAL A 16 -1.68 12.61 21.36
C VAL A 16 -2.45 11.99 20.19
N PRO A 17 -3.77 11.75 20.32
CA PRO A 17 -4.59 11.26 19.22
C PRO A 17 -4.48 12.17 18.00
N ARG A 18 -4.42 11.58 16.80
CA ARG A 18 -4.34 12.32 15.53
C ARG A 18 -5.62 12.17 14.73
N ALA A 19 -6.05 13.26 14.10
CA ALA A 19 -7.18 13.26 13.17
C ALA A 19 -6.84 12.42 11.93
N HIS A 20 -7.74 11.52 11.54
CA HIS A 20 -7.64 10.76 10.31
C HIS A 20 -9.00 10.23 9.88
N LEU A 21 -9.23 10.25 8.56
CA LEU A 21 -10.32 9.53 7.93
C LEU A 21 -9.77 8.85 6.68
N ALA A 22 -9.98 7.54 6.55
CA ALA A 22 -9.43 6.77 5.45
C ALA A 22 -9.97 7.30 4.11
N GLY A 23 -9.08 7.62 3.16
CA GLY A 23 -9.45 8.12 1.84
C GLY A 23 -9.91 9.58 1.78
N ILE A 24 -9.92 10.31 2.90
CA ILE A 24 -10.34 11.71 2.95
C ILE A 24 -9.22 12.57 3.54
N GLU A 25 -8.72 13.52 2.74
CA GLU A 25 -7.80 14.55 3.24
C GLU A 25 -8.58 15.52 4.13
N LEU A 26 -8.34 15.45 5.43
CA LEU A 26 -8.87 16.43 6.37
C LEU A 26 -8.18 17.77 6.13
N GLY A 27 -8.94 18.87 6.19
CA GLY A 27 -8.39 20.21 6.06
C GLY A 27 -7.27 20.46 7.09
N LYS A 28 -6.28 21.27 6.73
CA LYS A 28 -5.12 21.59 7.61
C LYS A 28 -5.55 22.18 8.96
N ASP A 29 -6.70 22.85 8.98
CA ASP A 29 -7.28 23.48 10.17
C ASP A 29 -8.23 22.54 10.94
N PHE A 30 -8.33 21.27 10.53
CA PHE A 30 -9.14 20.30 11.26
C PHE A 30 -8.45 19.91 12.57
N VAL A 31 -9.10 20.25 13.69
CA VAL A 31 -8.64 19.90 15.04
C VAL A 31 -9.59 18.87 15.65
N LEU A 32 -9.04 17.85 16.29
CA LEU A 32 -9.83 16.92 17.11
C LEU A 32 -10.33 17.63 18.38
N PRO A 33 -11.51 17.28 18.89
CA PRO A 33 -11.95 17.76 20.19
C PRO A 33 -10.92 17.48 21.29
N LEU A 34 -10.80 18.39 22.25
CA LEU A 34 -9.96 18.20 23.44
C LEU A 34 -10.46 17.02 24.26
N LEU A 35 -9.55 16.25 24.85
CA LEU A 35 -9.90 15.02 25.56
C LEU A 35 -10.78 15.30 26.79
N GLU A 36 -10.60 16.43 27.46
CA GLU A 36 -11.44 16.89 28.56
C GLU A 36 -12.89 17.11 28.10
N SER A 37 -13.08 17.69 26.91
CA SER A 37 -14.41 17.87 26.31
C SER A 37 -15.05 16.53 25.92
N VAL A 38 -14.25 15.58 25.41
CA VAL A 38 -14.73 14.23 25.10
C VAL A 38 -15.17 13.51 26.38
N ARG A 39 -14.41 13.61 27.47
CA ARG A 39 -14.77 13.03 28.77
C ARG A 39 -16.03 13.66 29.36
N ALA A 40 -16.21 14.97 29.21
CA ALA A 40 -17.43 15.65 29.63
C ALA A 40 -18.66 15.11 28.86
N ASP A 41 -18.53 14.94 27.54
CA ASP A 41 -19.56 14.31 26.71
C ASP A 41 -19.76 12.84 27.10
N THR A 42 -18.73 12.09 27.48
CA THR A 42 -18.85 10.71 27.99
C THR A 42 -19.69 10.64 29.27
N VAL A 43 -19.48 11.55 30.23
CA VAL A 43 -20.31 11.62 31.44
C VAL A 43 -21.76 11.95 31.09
N ARG A 44 -21.98 12.94 30.23
CA ARG A 44 -23.31 13.33 29.77
C ARG A 44 -23.99 12.19 28.98
N CYS A 45 -23.25 11.45 28.18
CA CYS A 45 -23.74 10.31 27.42
C CYS A 45 -24.38 9.26 28.33
N LYS A 46 -23.74 8.94 29.46
CA LYS A 46 -24.28 7.99 30.45
C LYS A 46 -25.63 8.48 30.99
N ASP A 47 -25.69 9.73 31.40
CA ASP A 47 -26.91 10.36 31.89
C ASP A 47 -28.05 10.33 30.85
N MET A 48 -27.74 10.70 29.60
CA MET A 48 -28.72 10.69 28.51
C MET A 48 -29.23 9.27 28.17
N ARG A 49 -28.40 8.24 28.38
CA ARG A 49 -28.77 6.84 28.13
C ARG A 49 -29.64 6.26 29.24
N GLU A 50 -29.49 6.76 30.47
CA GLU A 50 -30.31 6.35 31.61
C GLU A 50 -31.70 6.98 31.59
N ARG A 51 -31.82 8.18 31.00
CA ARG A 51 -33.07 8.96 30.92
C ARG A 51 -33.36 9.48 29.51
N PRO A 52 -33.53 8.60 28.50
CA PRO A 52 -33.80 9.03 27.12
C PRO A 52 -35.09 9.85 26.97
N GLU A 53 -36.08 9.61 27.83
CA GLU A 53 -37.37 10.31 27.86
C GLU A 53 -37.23 11.82 28.12
N ASP A 54 -36.21 12.24 28.87
CA ASP A 54 -35.93 13.66 29.18
C ASP A 54 -35.57 14.46 27.90
N TYR A 55 -35.33 13.77 26.78
CA TYR A 55 -34.91 14.37 25.52
C TYR A 55 -35.95 14.23 24.40
N GLU A 56 -37.09 13.59 24.63
CA GLU A 56 -38.12 13.39 23.59
C GLU A 56 -38.71 14.70 23.06
N ASP A 57 -38.80 15.72 23.92
CA ASP A 57 -39.33 17.05 23.59
C ASP A 57 -38.28 17.98 22.94
N PHE A 58 -37.03 17.53 22.78
CA PHE A 58 -35.97 18.36 22.21
C PHE A 58 -36.28 18.71 20.75
N VAL A 59 -36.35 20.01 20.42
CA VAL A 59 -36.67 20.48 19.06
C VAL A 59 -35.39 20.73 18.28
N PHE A 60 -35.11 19.86 17.32
CA PHE A 60 -34.03 20.08 16.35
C PHE A 60 -34.58 20.85 15.14
N VAL A 61 -33.87 21.89 14.69
CA VAL A 61 -34.25 22.71 13.53
C VAL A 61 -33.14 22.59 12.49
N PHE A 62 -33.49 22.10 11.29
CA PHE A 62 -32.54 22.04 10.17
C PHE A 62 -32.09 23.45 9.78
N PRO A 63 -30.90 23.61 9.17
CA PRO A 63 -30.44 24.91 8.64
C PRO A 63 -31.45 25.58 7.68
N ALA A 64 -32.30 24.80 7.02
CA ALA A 64 -33.39 25.28 6.17
C ALA A 64 -34.67 25.72 6.91
N GLY A 65 -34.63 25.83 8.25
CA GLY A 65 -35.74 26.29 9.09
C GLY A 65 -36.84 25.26 9.38
N ARG A 66 -36.76 24.04 8.81
CA ARG A 66 -37.72 22.96 9.10
C ARG A 66 -37.45 22.29 10.43
N ARG A 67 -38.50 22.05 11.23
CA ARG A 67 -38.41 21.29 12.47
C ARG A 67 -38.29 19.80 12.18
N VAL A 68 -37.29 19.16 12.74
CA VAL A 68 -37.02 17.73 12.58
C VAL A 68 -38.10 16.88 13.26
N ASN A 69 -38.70 17.44 14.31
CA ASN A 69 -39.72 16.77 15.12
C ASN A 69 -41.00 16.46 14.35
N GLU A 70 -41.25 17.13 13.23
CA GLU A 70 -42.45 16.91 12.41
C GLU A 70 -42.25 15.80 11.36
N VAL A 71 -40.99 15.39 11.11
CA VAL A 71 -40.65 14.56 9.94
C VAL A 71 -40.16 13.17 10.33
N LEU A 72 -39.58 13.00 11.53
CA LEU A 72 -38.94 11.75 11.93
C LEU A 72 -39.71 10.95 12.99
N PRO A 73 -39.66 9.62 12.98
CA PRO A 73 -40.07 8.78 14.11
C PRO A 73 -39.26 9.10 15.38
N VAL A 74 -39.87 8.91 16.56
CA VAL A 74 -39.26 9.21 17.88
C VAL A 74 -37.86 8.60 18.03
N HIS A 75 -37.69 7.33 17.66
CA HIS A 75 -36.40 6.65 17.78
C HIS A 75 -35.30 7.30 16.92
N GLN A 76 -35.61 7.74 15.69
CA GLN A 76 -34.62 8.40 14.81
C GLN A 76 -34.25 9.80 15.32
N LYS A 77 -35.21 10.51 15.93
CA LYS A 77 -34.93 11.81 16.57
C LYS A 77 -33.89 11.63 17.67
N LEU A 78 -34.05 10.62 18.51
CA LEU A 78 -33.14 10.38 19.64
C LEU A 78 -31.69 10.12 19.16
N LEU A 79 -31.50 9.39 18.06
CA LEU A 79 -30.18 9.18 17.46
C LEU A 79 -29.52 10.50 17.05
N LEU A 80 -30.26 11.37 16.36
CA LEU A 80 -29.77 12.69 15.96
C LEU A 80 -29.53 13.61 17.15
N ILE A 81 -30.34 13.51 18.21
CA ILE A 81 -30.16 14.27 19.45
C ILE A 81 -28.84 13.88 20.12
N PHE A 82 -28.52 12.59 20.25
CA PHE A 82 -27.22 12.15 20.79
C PHE A 82 -26.05 12.75 20.00
N ASN A 83 -26.07 12.64 18.67
CA ASN A 83 -25.00 13.17 17.82
C ASN A 83 -24.83 14.70 17.96
N ASN A 84 -25.93 15.45 18.15
CA ASN A 84 -25.88 16.91 18.30
C ASN A 84 -25.52 17.39 19.71
N LEU A 85 -25.97 16.67 20.75
CA LEU A 85 -25.72 17.05 22.15
C LEU A 85 -24.39 16.52 22.70
N LEU A 86 -23.75 15.58 22.01
CA LEU A 86 -22.45 14.98 22.36
C LEU A 86 -21.41 15.19 21.23
N PRO A 87 -21.23 16.43 20.72
CA PRO A 87 -20.48 16.67 19.48
C PRO A 87 -19.00 16.33 19.62
N SER A 88 -18.40 16.48 20.80
CA SER A 88 -17.00 16.15 21.05
C SER A 88 -16.80 14.64 21.01
N LEU A 89 -17.67 13.88 21.67
CA LEU A 89 -17.62 12.41 21.66
C LEU A 89 -17.79 11.86 20.25
N PHE A 90 -18.82 12.27 19.50
CA PHE A 90 -19.06 11.76 18.15
C PHE A 90 -17.94 12.14 17.18
N ARG A 91 -17.51 13.41 17.17
CA ARG A 91 -16.42 13.87 16.31
C ARG A 91 -15.11 13.19 16.65
N PHE A 92 -14.77 13.06 17.93
CA PHE A 92 -13.56 12.36 18.34
C PHE A 92 -13.61 10.88 17.94
N SER A 93 -14.71 10.19 18.21
CA SER A 93 -14.89 8.78 17.86
C SER A 93 -14.80 8.55 16.34
N TYR A 94 -15.35 9.46 15.51
CA TYR A 94 -15.34 9.35 14.06
C TYR A 94 -14.01 9.73 13.39
N PHE A 95 -13.23 10.65 13.97
CA PHE A 95 -11.99 11.13 13.35
C PHE A 95 -10.69 10.73 14.07
N ALA A 96 -10.73 10.21 15.30
CA ALA A 96 -9.52 9.73 15.97
C ALA A 96 -8.99 8.47 15.28
N ARG A 97 -7.68 8.43 15.00
CA ARG A 97 -7.00 7.29 14.38
C ARG A 97 -6.44 6.32 15.42
N ALA A 98 -6.50 5.02 15.14
CA ALA A 98 -5.53 4.05 15.66
C ALA A 98 -4.18 4.26 14.97
N GLN A 99 -3.17 4.77 15.67
CA GLN A 99 -1.83 4.84 15.13
C GLN A 99 -1.13 3.50 15.35
N ASP A 100 -0.44 3.00 14.33
CA ASP A 100 0.44 1.83 14.47
C ASP A 100 -0.26 0.58 15.02
N GLY A 101 -1.55 0.40 14.72
CA GLY A 101 -2.33 -0.79 15.11
C GLY A 101 -2.57 -0.89 16.61
N LYS A 102 -2.32 0.19 17.34
CA LYS A 102 -2.81 0.39 18.70
C LYS A 102 -3.87 1.47 18.62
N TYR A 103 -5.07 1.14 19.08
CA TYR A 103 -6.08 2.16 19.25
C TYR A 103 -5.62 3.09 20.38
N LEU A 104 -5.42 4.37 20.05
CA LEU A 104 -4.94 5.39 20.98
C LEU A 104 -6.07 6.03 21.77
N LEU A 105 -7.21 5.35 21.85
CA LEU A 105 -8.31 5.80 22.69
C LEU A 105 -7.94 5.49 24.14
N PRO A 106 -7.97 6.48 25.04
CA PRO A 106 -7.87 6.22 26.46
C PRO A 106 -8.93 5.20 26.89
N GLU A 107 -8.53 4.23 27.68
CA GLU A 107 -9.41 3.12 28.12
C GLU A 107 -10.68 3.64 28.80
N ASP A 108 -10.60 4.79 29.47
CA ASP A 108 -11.71 5.40 30.22
C ASP A 108 -12.85 5.97 29.37
N ILE A 109 -12.65 6.14 28.05
CA ILE A 109 -13.70 6.64 27.12
C ILE A 109 -13.99 5.68 25.97
N MET A 110 -13.35 4.50 25.98
CA MET A 110 -13.33 3.59 24.84
C MET A 110 -14.72 3.03 24.52
N ASP A 111 -15.46 2.59 25.53
CA ASP A 111 -16.80 2.02 25.35
C ASP A 111 -17.80 3.07 24.84
N GLU A 112 -17.68 4.31 25.29
CA GLU A 112 -18.52 5.40 24.80
C GLU A 112 -18.16 5.82 23.38
N CYS A 113 -16.89 5.71 22.98
CA CYS A 113 -16.50 5.90 21.58
C CYS A 113 -17.09 4.82 20.67
N ILE A 114 -17.06 3.55 21.09
CA ILE A 114 -17.67 2.43 20.36
C ILE A 114 -19.18 2.65 20.25
N TRP A 115 -19.83 3.02 21.36
CA TRP A 115 -21.25 3.34 21.38
C TRP A 115 -21.58 4.51 20.45
N ALA A 116 -20.81 5.61 20.48
CA ALA A 116 -21.08 6.77 19.64
C ALA A 116 -21.00 6.41 18.15
N LEU A 117 -20.02 5.59 17.77
CA LEU A 117 -19.94 5.10 16.40
C LEU A 117 -21.11 4.18 16.06
N SER A 118 -21.57 3.31 16.97
CA SER A 118 -22.68 2.41 16.67
C SER A 118 -23.99 3.18 16.49
N ILE A 119 -24.18 4.25 17.26
CA ILE A 119 -25.25 5.23 17.03
C ILE A 119 -25.07 5.92 15.67
N PHE A 120 -23.85 6.31 15.30
CA PHE A 120 -23.58 6.90 13.99
C PHE A 120 -23.97 5.95 12.84
N ILE A 121 -23.64 4.65 12.93
CA ILE A 121 -24.08 3.66 11.94
C ILE A 121 -25.59 3.57 11.88
N ARG A 122 -26.27 3.53 13.03
CA ARG A 122 -27.74 3.53 13.07
C ARG A 122 -28.33 4.78 12.44
N ILE A 123 -27.75 5.96 12.64
CA ILE A 123 -28.15 7.18 11.93
C ILE A 123 -28.05 6.96 10.41
N MET A 124 -26.94 6.38 9.94
CA MET A 124 -26.73 6.07 8.51
C MET A 124 -27.65 4.98 7.95
N GLU A 125 -28.22 4.11 8.78
CA GLU A 125 -29.10 3.01 8.36
C GLU A 125 -30.59 3.37 8.46
N GLU A 126 -30.97 4.10 9.51
CA GLU A 126 -32.36 4.37 9.84
C GLU A 126 -32.86 5.69 9.24
N CYS A 127 -31.99 6.70 9.07
CA CYS A 127 -32.40 7.99 8.52
C CYS A 127 -32.35 8.02 6.98
N SER A 128 -33.27 8.77 6.38
CA SER A 128 -33.26 8.98 4.92
C SER A 128 -32.05 9.82 4.48
N GLU A 129 -31.59 9.60 3.24
CA GLU A 129 -30.51 10.39 2.65
C GLU A 129 -30.79 11.90 2.70
N ALA A 130 -32.03 12.33 2.49
CA ALA A 130 -32.43 13.73 2.58
C ALA A 130 -32.17 14.32 3.98
N VAL A 131 -32.46 13.54 5.03
CA VAL A 131 -32.20 13.92 6.43
C VAL A 131 -30.70 13.97 6.69
N LEU A 132 -29.95 12.95 6.26
CA LEU A 132 -28.50 12.90 6.44
C LEU A 132 -27.77 14.04 5.74
N ARG A 133 -28.22 14.43 4.54
CA ARG A 133 -27.72 15.62 3.82
C ARG A 133 -28.08 16.90 4.57
N ALA A 134 -29.30 17.00 5.10
CA ALA A 134 -29.76 18.17 5.83
C ALA A 134 -29.01 18.39 7.16
N VAL A 135 -28.56 17.33 7.83
CA VAL A 135 -27.68 17.43 9.02
C VAL A 135 -26.19 17.44 8.70
N GLY A 136 -25.81 17.38 7.43
CA GLY A 136 -24.41 17.46 6.99
C GLY A 136 -23.59 16.18 7.18
N HIS A 137 -24.22 15.03 7.44
CA HIS A 137 -23.53 13.73 7.50
C HIS A 137 -23.11 13.22 6.12
N VAL A 138 -23.85 13.59 5.06
CA VAL A 138 -23.52 13.28 3.67
C VAL A 138 -23.36 14.58 2.90
N THR A 139 -22.17 14.84 2.36
CA THR A 139 -21.93 16.04 1.55
C THR A 139 -22.67 15.95 0.21
N PRO A 140 -23.11 17.08 -0.39
CA PRO A 140 -23.82 17.08 -1.68
C PRO A 140 -23.12 16.30 -2.79
N SER A 141 -21.79 16.25 -2.78
CA SER A 141 -20.98 15.54 -3.77
C SER A 141 -20.66 14.08 -3.41
N SER A 142 -20.81 13.68 -2.15
CA SER A 142 -20.51 12.31 -1.73
C SER A 142 -21.64 11.36 -2.08
N PRO A 143 -21.33 10.18 -2.64
CA PRO A 143 -22.27 9.08 -2.69
C PRO A 143 -22.63 8.64 -1.26
N TYR A 144 -23.92 8.44 -1.00
CA TYR A 144 -24.46 8.01 0.30
C TYR A 144 -23.80 6.73 0.82
N PHE A 145 -23.67 5.73 -0.05
CA PHE A 145 -23.15 4.41 0.31
C PHE A 145 -21.71 4.45 0.85
N GLN A 146 -20.87 5.39 0.37
CA GLN A 146 -19.49 5.51 0.85
C GLN A 146 -19.44 5.87 2.33
N SER A 147 -20.33 6.76 2.79
CA SER A 147 -20.37 7.19 4.19
C SER A 147 -20.78 6.05 5.12
N LYS A 148 -21.74 5.22 4.70
CA LYS A 148 -22.15 4.00 5.43
C LYS A 148 -21.01 2.99 5.50
N TYR A 149 -20.35 2.75 4.37
CA TYR A 149 -19.19 1.85 4.27
C TYR A 149 -18.06 2.25 5.21
N PHE A 150 -17.68 3.53 5.24
CA PHE A 150 -16.61 4.03 6.12
C PHE A 150 -16.94 3.86 7.61
N SER A 151 -18.20 4.07 7.98
CA SER A 151 -18.66 3.93 9.37
C SER A 151 -18.57 2.48 9.85
N ASN A 152 -19.06 1.54 9.04
CA ASN A 152 -18.97 0.10 9.32
C ASN A 152 -17.52 -0.37 9.41
N SER A 153 -16.68 0.04 8.45
CA SER A 153 -15.26 -0.31 8.46
C SER A 153 -14.55 0.25 9.68
N LYS A 154 -14.90 1.45 10.15
CA LYS A 154 -14.27 2.04 11.33
C LYS A 154 -14.60 1.27 12.61
N ILE A 155 -15.87 0.90 12.82
CA ILE A 155 -16.28 0.13 13.99
C ILE A 155 -15.67 -1.26 13.99
N GLU A 156 -15.71 -1.95 12.85
CA GLU A 156 -15.08 -3.25 12.71
C GLU A 156 -13.60 -3.18 13.15
N ASN A 157 -12.86 -2.19 12.63
CA ASN A 157 -11.44 -2.03 12.96
C ASN A 157 -11.22 -1.78 14.46
N ILE A 158 -12.13 -1.05 15.13
CA ILE A 158 -12.06 -0.83 16.58
C ILE A 158 -12.24 -2.15 17.32
N HIS A 159 -13.34 -2.85 17.08
CA HIS A 159 -13.64 -4.09 17.76
C HIS A 159 -12.53 -5.12 17.54
N SER A 160 -12.06 -5.27 16.31
CA SER A 160 -10.96 -6.18 15.96
C SER A 160 -9.66 -5.82 16.69
N THR A 161 -9.32 -4.54 16.78
CA THR A 161 -8.12 -4.08 17.52
C THR A 161 -8.23 -4.29 19.02
N LEU A 162 -9.44 -4.20 19.58
CA LEU A 162 -9.71 -4.37 21.01
C LEU A 162 -9.93 -5.83 21.43
N GLY A 163 -9.78 -6.78 20.51
CA GLY A 163 -10.07 -8.20 20.78
C GLY A 163 -11.56 -8.52 20.93
N ARG A 164 -12.46 -7.59 20.60
CA ARG A 164 -13.93 -7.76 20.59
C ARG A 164 -14.42 -8.27 19.24
N VAL A 165 -13.70 -9.20 18.63
CA VAL A 165 -13.88 -9.55 17.21
C VAL A 165 -15.27 -10.14 16.91
N ALA A 166 -15.89 -10.82 17.88
CA ALA A 166 -17.27 -11.31 17.73
C ALA A 166 -18.29 -10.18 17.54
N GLU A 167 -18.09 -9.02 18.18
CA GLU A 167 -18.96 -7.85 18.03
C GLU A 167 -18.72 -7.12 16.69
N ALA A 168 -17.57 -7.34 16.05
CA ALA A 168 -17.25 -6.78 14.74
C ALA A 168 -18.02 -7.47 13.59
N VAL A 169 -18.46 -8.72 13.78
CA VAL A 169 -19.07 -9.58 12.75
C VAL A 169 -20.25 -8.91 12.02
N PRO A 170 -21.26 -8.31 12.71
CA PRO A 170 -22.41 -7.71 12.03
C PRO A 170 -22.00 -6.53 11.12
N TYR A 171 -21.02 -5.74 11.55
CA TYR A 171 -20.53 -4.58 10.79
C TYR A 171 -19.76 -5.01 9.54
N ALA A 172 -18.91 -6.02 9.65
CA ALA A 172 -18.21 -6.59 8.51
C ALA A 172 -19.19 -7.25 7.51
N LYS A 173 -20.22 -7.94 8.01
CA LYS A 173 -21.30 -8.49 7.17
C LYS A 173 -22.06 -7.39 6.42
N ALA A 174 -22.42 -6.31 7.11
CA ALA A 174 -23.15 -5.20 6.52
C ALA A 174 -22.37 -4.55 5.36
N MET A 175 -21.03 -4.53 5.41
CA MET A 175 -20.20 -4.09 4.28
C MET A 175 -20.32 -5.01 3.06
N VAL A 176 -20.35 -6.33 3.27
CA VAL A 176 -20.53 -7.31 2.18
C VAL A 176 -21.94 -7.22 1.59
N ASP A 177 -22.97 -7.12 2.44
CA ASP A 177 -24.35 -7.00 1.98
C ASP A 177 -24.54 -5.74 1.12
N GLU A 178 -23.91 -4.62 1.50
CA GLU A 178 -23.94 -3.36 0.75
C GLU A 178 -23.22 -3.47 -0.61
N GLU A 179 -22.09 -4.18 -0.70
CA GLU A 179 -21.42 -4.41 -1.98
C GLU A 179 -22.24 -5.34 -2.88
N CYS A 180 -22.83 -6.40 -2.32
CA CYS A 180 -23.67 -7.34 -3.06
C CYS A 180 -25.01 -6.73 -3.52
N SER A 181 -25.55 -5.72 -2.82
CA SER A 181 -26.77 -5.04 -3.25
C SER A 181 -26.56 -4.17 -4.50
N ARG A 182 -25.30 -3.78 -4.77
CA ARG A 182 -24.93 -2.88 -5.86
C ARG A 182 -24.54 -3.62 -7.13
N LEU A 183 -23.78 -4.70 -6.99
CA LEU A 183 -23.20 -5.42 -8.12
C LEU A 183 -23.23 -6.93 -7.86
N GLU A 184 -23.68 -7.68 -8.86
CA GLU A 184 -23.42 -9.12 -8.93
C GLU A 184 -21.90 -9.33 -9.05
N ASP A 185 -21.37 -10.35 -8.38
CA ASP A 185 -19.93 -10.63 -8.32
C ASP A 185 -19.06 -9.45 -7.81
N SER A 186 -19.58 -8.63 -6.91
CA SER A 186 -18.87 -7.46 -6.36
C SER A 186 -17.50 -7.79 -5.75
N TRP A 187 -17.25 -9.03 -5.33
CA TRP A 187 -15.93 -9.48 -4.88
C TRP A 187 -14.85 -9.52 -5.97
N LEU A 188 -15.20 -9.45 -7.26
CA LEU A 188 -14.22 -9.32 -8.33
C LEU A 188 -13.74 -7.87 -8.49
N ILE A 189 -14.51 -6.91 -8.00
CA ILE A 189 -14.26 -5.46 -8.15
C ILE A 189 -13.77 -4.85 -6.83
N ASN A 190 -14.48 -5.12 -5.73
CA ASN A 190 -14.11 -4.75 -4.37
C ASN A 190 -14.09 -5.97 -3.42
N PRO A 191 -13.08 -6.84 -3.54
CA PRO A 191 -12.82 -7.97 -2.63
C PRO A 191 -12.44 -7.63 -1.17
N GLY A 192 -12.11 -6.37 -0.84
CA GLY A 192 -11.72 -5.94 0.51
C GLY A 192 -12.75 -6.28 1.61
N PRO A 193 -14.03 -5.91 1.45
CA PRO A 193 -15.12 -6.28 2.36
C PRO A 193 -15.26 -7.78 2.61
N PHE A 194 -15.13 -8.59 1.57
CA PHE A 194 -15.23 -10.04 1.66
C PHE A 194 -14.08 -10.62 2.47
N PHE A 195 -12.87 -10.12 2.27
CA PHE A 195 -11.74 -10.49 3.10
C PHE A 195 -11.98 -10.10 4.56
N LEU A 196 -12.39 -8.85 4.82
CA LEU A 196 -12.58 -8.35 6.19
C LEU A 196 -13.63 -9.17 6.96
N TYR A 197 -14.75 -9.47 6.31
CA TYR A 197 -15.78 -10.31 6.89
C TYR A 197 -15.28 -11.74 7.14
N GLY A 198 -14.57 -12.34 6.18
CA GLY A 198 -13.95 -13.64 6.35
C GLY A 198 -12.93 -13.70 7.50
N GLU A 199 -12.02 -12.72 7.58
CA GLU A 199 -11.04 -12.55 8.67
C GLU A 199 -11.74 -12.45 10.03
N THR A 200 -12.76 -11.59 10.13
CA THR A 200 -13.56 -11.39 11.34
C THR A 200 -14.23 -12.68 11.80
N LEU A 201 -14.83 -13.44 10.88
CA LEU A 201 -15.46 -14.72 11.19
C LEU A 201 -14.45 -15.75 11.74
N VAL A 202 -13.27 -15.88 11.12
CA VAL A 202 -12.21 -16.78 11.59
C VAL A 202 -11.74 -16.39 13.00
N LEU A 203 -11.47 -15.11 13.22
CA LEU A 203 -10.98 -14.61 14.51
C LEU A 203 -12.02 -14.75 15.63
N SER A 204 -13.30 -14.54 15.31
CA SER A 204 -14.41 -14.71 16.25
C SER A 204 -14.81 -16.17 16.48
N GLN A 205 -14.35 -17.11 15.64
CA GLN A 205 -14.73 -18.53 15.65
C GLN A 205 -16.26 -18.75 15.62
N THR A 206 -17.00 -17.88 14.94
CA THR A 206 -18.47 -17.94 14.93
C THR A 206 -19.02 -18.78 13.77
N ASN A 207 -18.40 -18.73 12.59
CA ASN A 207 -18.83 -19.49 11.42
C ASN A 207 -17.70 -19.69 10.39
N ASP A 208 -16.83 -20.67 10.62
CA ASP A 208 -15.68 -20.93 9.75
C ASP A 208 -16.07 -21.37 8.32
N ARG A 209 -17.24 -21.98 8.13
CA ARG A 209 -17.72 -22.36 6.79
C ARG A 209 -18.03 -21.14 5.94
N GLU A 210 -18.74 -20.17 6.49
CA GLU A 210 -18.99 -18.90 5.80
C GLU A 210 -17.68 -18.11 5.64
N ALA A 211 -16.76 -18.19 6.61
CA ALA A 211 -15.44 -17.57 6.52
C ALA A 211 -14.65 -18.08 5.31
N VAL A 212 -14.58 -19.41 5.11
CA VAL A 212 -13.94 -20.02 3.92
C VAL A 212 -14.56 -19.47 2.64
N LYS A 213 -15.90 -19.43 2.55
CA LYS A 213 -16.61 -18.92 1.37
C LYS A 213 -16.28 -17.45 1.07
N MET A 214 -16.25 -16.59 2.09
CA MET A 214 -15.90 -15.17 1.93
C MET A 214 -14.44 -14.98 1.53
N LEU A 215 -13.51 -15.71 2.16
CA LEU A 215 -12.09 -15.65 1.83
C LEU A 215 -11.79 -16.21 0.44
N CYS A 216 -12.51 -17.24 -0.01
CA CYS A 216 -12.45 -17.72 -1.40
C CYS A 216 -12.87 -16.63 -2.39
N ARG A 217 -13.99 -15.93 -2.13
CA ARG A 217 -14.43 -14.79 -2.96
C ARG A 217 -13.39 -13.67 -2.99
N ALA A 218 -12.84 -13.31 -1.83
CA ALA A 218 -11.77 -12.32 -1.76
C ALA A 218 -10.55 -12.74 -2.57
N MET A 219 -10.14 -14.02 -2.48
CA MET A 219 -9.00 -14.56 -3.24
C MET A 219 -9.25 -14.52 -4.76
N LEU A 220 -10.45 -14.88 -5.23
CA LEU A 220 -10.82 -14.75 -6.64
C LEU A 220 -10.74 -13.30 -7.12
N GLY A 221 -11.13 -12.35 -6.27
CA GLY A 221 -10.95 -10.93 -6.54
C GLY A 221 -9.48 -10.52 -6.67
N VAL A 222 -8.60 -11.02 -5.78
CA VAL A 222 -7.13 -10.79 -5.84
C VAL A 222 -6.53 -11.33 -7.13
N ASP A 223 -7.01 -12.49 -7.57
CA ASP A 223 -6.51 -13.16 -8.77
C ASP A 223 -7.10 -12.56 -10.07
N SER A 224 -8.10 -11.68 -9.98
CA SER A 224 -8.69 -11.02 -11.14
C SER A 224 -7.73 -10.02 -11.79
N GLU A 225 -7.83 -9.87 -13.12
CA GLU A 225 -6.97 -8.96 -13.90
C GLU A 225 -7.06 -7.49 -13.44
N ASN A 226 -8.20 -7.13 -12.83
CA ASN A 226 -8.53 -5.75 -12.46
C ASN A 226 -7.89 -5.29 -11.16
N TRP A 227 -7.69 -6.18 -10.18
CA TRP A 227 -7.16 -5.73 -8.89
C TRP A 227 -5.65 -5.50 -8.93
N GLY A 228 -4.98 -6.08 -9.94
CA GLY A 228 -3.56 -5.91 -10.19
C GLY A 228 -2.70 -6.37 -9.03
N LEU A 229 -1.38 -6.31 -9.20
CA LEU A 229 -0.44 -6.86 -8.21
C LEU A 229 -0.15 -5.89 -7.06
N LYS A 230 -1.11 -5.01 -6.78
CA LYS A 230 -0.95 -3.89 -5.85
C LYS A 230 -0.97 -4.32 -4.40
N ASP A 231 -1.48 -5.52 -4.09
CA ASP A 231 -1.56 -5.95 -2.69
C ASP A 231 -1.24 -7.45 -2.48
N ILE A 232 0.03 -7.81 -2.69
CA ILE A 232 0.55 -9.13 -2.27
C ILE A 232 0.33 -9.37 -0.77
N SER A 233 0.27 -8.30 0.04
CA SER A 233 -0.08 -8.37 1.45
C SER A 233 -1.46 -8.97 1.61
N GLN A 234 -2.46 -8.42 0.90
CA GLN A 234 -3.82 -8.93 0.93
C GLN A 234 -3.91 -10.42 0.54
N LEU A 235 -3.17 -10.88 -0.47
CA LEU A 235 -3.12 -12.30 -0.81
C LEU A 235 -2.59 -13.17 0.33
N ILE A 236 -1.49 -12.74 0.96
CA ILE A 236 -0.87 -13.46 2.08
C ILE A 236 -1.85 -13.50 3.25
N ARG A 237 -2.46 -12.37 3.60
CA ARG A 237 -3.49 -12.27 4.64
C ARG A 237 -4.61 -13.25 4.37
N THR A 238 -5.21 -13.19 3.18
CA THR A 238 -6.31 -14.09 2.78
C THR A 238 -5.90 -15.55 2.94
N ARG A 239 -4.72 -15.96 2.43
CA ARG A 239 -4.26 -17.36 2.54
C ARG A 239 -3.99 -17.79 3.99
N VAL A 240 -3.44 -16.91 4.83
CA VAL A 240 -3.24 -17.20 6.26
C VAL A 240 -4.58 -17.49 6.92
N PHE A 241 -5.58 -16.62 6.73
CA PHE A 241 -6.90 -16.82 7.33
C PHE A 241 -7.64 -18.01 6.70
N MET A 242 -7.47 -18.30 5.41
CA MET A 242 -8.02 -19.51 4.79
C MET A 242 -7.45 -20.77 5.43
N SER A 243 -6.13 -20.82 5.67
CA SER A 243 -5.51 -21.99 6.33
C SER A 243 -6.11 -22.25 7.72
N ARG A 244 -6.32 -21.18 8.50
CA ARG A 244 -6.96 -21.23 9.82
C ARG A 244 -8.40 -21.71 9.73
N ALA A 245 -9.19 -21.10 8.85
CA ALA A 245 -10.59 -21.48 8.63
C ALA A 245 -10.75 -22.94 8.21
N PHE A 246 -9.88 -23.42 7.30
CA PHE A 246 -9.87 -24.82 6.88
C PHE A 246 -9.53 -25.79 8.02
N ARG A 247 -8.56 -25.45 8.88
CA ARG A 247 -8.27 -26.28 10.07
C ARG A 247 -9.44 -26.32 11.03
N ASN A 248 -10.08 -25.19 11.29
CA ASN A 248 -11.23 -25.13 12.20
C ASN A 248 -12.39 -26.03 11.74
N ILE A 249 -12.58 -26.21 10.43
CA ILE A 249 -13.59 -27.13 9.87
C ILE A 249 -13.08 -28.57 9.61
N GLY A 250 -11.84 -28.90 10.00
CA GLY A 250 -11.24 -30.22 9.80
C GLY A 250 -10.77 -30.54 8.37
N ALA A 251 -10.63 -29.53 7.52
CA ALA A 251 -10.15 -29.67 6.14
C ALA A 251 -8.62 -29.51 6.05
N ASP A 252 -7.87 -30.38 6.74
CA ASP A 252 -6.41 -30.27 6.90
C ASP A 252 -5.62 -30.27 5.58
N LYS A 253 -6.12 -30.99 4.56
CA LYS A 253 -5.47 -31.03 3.24
C LYS A 253 -5.49 -29.66 2.56
N ASP A 254 -6.64 -28.99 2.60
CA ASP A 254 -6.81 -27.66 2.01
C ASP A 254 -6.04 -26.61 2.83
N ALA A 255 -6.07 -26.71 4.16
CA ALA A 255 -5.25 -25.86 5.03
C ALA A 255 -3.76 -25.96 4.66
N LYS A 256 -3.23 -27.19 4.54
CA LYS A 256 -1.83 -27.45 4.22
C LYS A 256 -1.40 -26.89 2.86
N LEU A 257 -2.32 -26.83 1.89
CA LEU A 257 -2.05 -26.20 0.58
C LEU A 257 -1.71 -24.71 0.75
N HIS A 258 -2.52 -23.99 1.53
CA HIS A 258 -2.30 -22.57 1.82
C HIS A 258 -1.04 -22.35 2.67
N GLU A 259 -0.85 -23.16 3.72
CA GLU A 259 0.34 -23.10 4.60
C GLU A 259 1.62 -23.29 3.80
N THR A 260 1.70 -24.35 2.99
CA THR A 260 2.87 -24.67 2.16
C THR A 260 3.19 -23.54 1.20
N TRP A 261 2.17 -22.91 0.60
CA TRP A 261 2.37 -21.76 -0.25
C TRP A 261 2.97 -20.58 0.52
N ILE A 262 2.45 -20.27 1.71
CA ILE A 262 2.88 -19.14 2.54
C ILE A 262 4.31 -19.35 3.03
N ILE A 263 4.63 -20.54 3.54
CA ILE A 263 5.98 -20.91 4.02
C ILE A 263 7.00 -20.73 2.88
N ASN A 264 6.70 -21.29 1.71
CA ASN A 264 7.57 -21.18 0.55
C ASN A 264 7.74 -19.72 0.09
N TRP A 265 6.67 -18.93 0.13
CA TRP A 265 6.73 -17.54 -0.30
C TRP A 265 7.48 -16.66 0.69
N LEU A 266 7.18 -16.75 2.00
CA LEU A 266 7.85 -15.99 3.05
C LEU A 266 9.32 -16.38 3.20
N GLY A 267 9.66 -17.67 3.06
CA GLY A 267 11.05 -18.11 3.01
C GLY A 267 11.83 -17.50 1.84
N LYS A 268 11.15 -17.23 0.72
CA LYS A 268 11.74 -16.57 -0.46
C LYS A 268 11.79 -15.05 -0.34
N ASN A 269 10.86 -14.43 0.40
CA ASN A 269 10.65 -12.98 0.47
C ASN A 269 10.51 -12.49 1.93
N PRO A 270 11.51 -12.73 2.81
CA PRO A 270 11.33 -12.62 4.24
C PRO A 270 11.05 -11.20 4.76
N ARG A 271 11.42 -10.14 4.01
CA ARG A 271 11.18 -8.74 4.42
C ARG A 271 10.19 -7.97 3.55
N LEU A 272 9.49 -8.64 2.65
CA LEU A 272 8.54 -7.95 1.79
C LEU A 272 7.27 -7.52 2.54
N VAL A 273 6.88 -8.28 3.57
CA VAL A 273 5.80 -7.91 4.49
C VAL A 273 6.40 -7.28 5.75
N GLN A 274 5.79 -6.20 6.22
CA GLN A 274 6.26 -5.48 7.40
C GLN A 274 6.17 -6.35 8.67
N ASP A 275 7.12 -6.17 9.58
CA ASP A 275 7.23 -6.92 10.83
C ASP A 275 5.95 -6.93 11.65
N LYS A 276 5.31 -5.76 11.75
CA LYS A 276 4.06 -5.59 12.48
C LYS A 276 2.93 -6.44 11.89
N GLU A 277 2.82 -6.43 10.56
CA GLU A 277 1.80 -7.19 9.86
C GLU A 277 2.06 -8.70 9.96
N LEU A 278 3.31 -9.15 9.84
CA LEU A 278 3.63 -10.56 10.04
C LEU A 278 3.36 -11.04 11.47
N LYS A 279 3.64 -10.21 12.48
CA LYS A 279 3.28 -10.54 13.86
C LYS A 279 1.77 -10.68 14.02
N TYR A 280 0.99 -9.76 13.46
CA TYR A 280 -0.48 -9.87 13.46
C TYR A 280 -0.97 -11.15 12.76
N LEU A 281 -0.36 -11.52 11.63
CA LEU A 281 -0.79 -12.67 10.85
C LEU A 281 -0.35 -14.02 11.42
N LEU A 282 0.84 -14.09 12.00
CA LEU A 282 1.46 -15.36 12.39
C LEU A 282 1.41 -15.61 13.90
N LEU A 283 0.89 -14.67 14.70
CA LEU A 283 0.62 -14.87 16.12
C LEU A 283 -0.89 -15.04 16.36
N PRO A 284 -1.30 -15.93 17.29
CA PRO A 284 -0.45 -16.86 18.05
C PRO A 284 0.26 -17.89 17.11
N PRO A 285 1.41 -18.46 17.54
CA PRO A 285 2.16 -19.42 16.74
C PRO A 285 1.29 -20.58 16.25
N GLY A 286 1.61 -21.06 15.06
CA GLY A 286 0.94 -22.20 14.43
C GLY A 286 1.77 -22.76 13.29
N PRO A 287 1.22 -23.69 12.49
CA PRO A 287 1.99 -24.50 11.54
C PRO A 287 2.86 -23.71 10.57
N ILE A 288 2.38 -22.54 10.12
CA ILE A 288 3.14 -21.64 9.24
C ILE A 288 4.39 -21.11 9.94
N LEU A 289 4.25 -20.60 11.17
CA LEU A 289 5.35 -20.00 11.91
C LEU A 289 6.32 -21.09 12.40
N ASP A 290 5.80 -22.25 12.82
CA ASP A 290 6.59 -23.39 13.27
C ASP A 290 7.56 -23.86 12.17
N GLU A 291 7.05 -24.06 10.95
CA GLU A 291 7.85 -24.46 9.79
C GLU A 291 8.83 -23.38 9.31
N LEU A 292 8.56 -22.11 9.60
CA LEU A 292 9.50 -21.01 9.33
C LEU A 292 10.65 -20.95 10.35
N GLY A 293 10.56 -21.67 11.48
CA GLY A 293 11.55 -21.65 12.56
C GLY A 293 11.07 -20.95 13.85
N GLY A 294 9.75 -20.87 14.05
CA GLY A 294 9.11 -20.28 15.22
C GLY A 294 9.26 -18.76 15.31
N GLU A 295 9.00 -18.20 16.50
CA GLU A 295 9.09 -16.74 16.74
C GLU A 295 10.49 -16.18 16.44
N SER A 296 11.54 -16.99 16.63
CA SER A 296 12.92 -16.61 16.30
C SER A 296 13.10 -16.25 14.82
N TRP A 297 12.28 -16.83 13.93
CA TRP A 297 12.29 -16.46 12.52
C TRP A 297 11.88 -15.01 12.34
N LEU A 298 10.84 -14.52 13.03
CA LEU A 298 10.34 -13.14 12.90
C LEU A 298 11.42 -12.10 13.24
N GLU A 299 12.26 -12.39 14.23
CA GLU A 299 13.33 -11.53 14.72
C GLU A 299 14.58 -11.57 13.81
N ASN A 300 14.88 -12.73 13.23
CA ASN A 300 16.16 -12.99 12.54
C ASN A 300 16.04 -13.01 11.01
N ARG A 301 14.99 -12.40 10.44
CA ARG A 301 14.76 -12.37 8.98
C ARG A 301 15.88 -11.65 8.25
N LYS A 302 16.67 -12.39 7.47
CA LYS A 302 17.77 -11.86 6.66
C LYS A 302 17.29 -11.51 5.26
N GLN A 303 17.51 -10.28 4.84
CA GLN A 303 17.42 -9.94 3.42
C GLN A 303 18.56 -10.63 2.68
N THR A 304 18.23 -11.37 1.62
CA THR A 304 19.23 -12.03 0.78
C THR A 304 19.27 -11.38 -0.59
N ALA A 305 20.42 -11.42 -1.26
CA ALA A 305 20.53 -10.91 -2.62
C ALA A 305 19.56 -11.60 -3.60
N LYS A 306 19.20 -12.86 -3.35
CA LYS A 306 18.18 -13.58 -4.13
C LYS A 306 16.78 -13.02 -3.89
N ALA A 307 16.45 -12.61 -2.65
CA ALA A 307 15.19 -11.93 -2.35
C ALA A 307 15.13 -10.58 -3.04
N ASP A 308 16.20 -9.77 -2.97
CA ASP A 308 16.29 -8.49 -3.69
C ASP A 308 16.10 -8.69 -5.20
N GLN A 309 16.74 -9.70 -5.78
CA GLN A 309 16.58 -10.03 -7.19
C GLN A 309 15.13 -10.41 -7.53
N ARG A 310 14.42 -11.15 -6.66
CA ARG A 310 13.00 -11.47 -6.89
C ARG A 310 12.13 -10.22 -6.88
N LEU A 311 12.41 -9.26 -6.00
CA LEU A 311 11.67 -7.98 -5.96
C LEU A 311 11.80 -7.18 -7.26
N THR A 312 12.94 -7.32 -7.95
CA THR A 312 13.18 -6.67 -9.24
C THR A 312 12.53 -7.39 -10.41
N LYS A 313 12.18 -8.67 -10.25
CA LYS A 313 11.49 -9.44 -11.27
C LYS A 313 10.01 -9.08 -11.21
N ALA A 314 9.65 -8.07 -11.97
CA ALA A 314 8.27 -7.72 -12.25
C ALA A 314 8.10 -7.46 -13.75
N CYS A 315 6.95 -7.81 -14.33
CA CYS A 315 6.60 -7.29 -15.66
C CYS A 315 6.60 -5.77 -15.59
N LYS A 316 7.33 -5.08 -16.49
CA LYS A 316 7.33 -3.62 -16.50
C LYS A 316 5.98 -3.03 -16.94
N THR A 317 5.19 -3.80 -17.69
CA THR A 317 3.89 -3.36 -18.21
C THR A 317 2.75 -3.64 -17.23
N CYS A 318 2.50 -4.91 -16.89
CA CYS A 318 1.41 -5.25 -15.96
C CYS A 318 1.84 -5.28 -14.48
N SER A 319 3.11 -5.00 -14.16
CA SER A 319 3.68 -5.10 -12.80
C SER A 319 3.70 -6.50 -12.20
N ALA A 320 3.44 -7.55 -13.01
CA ALA A 320 3.29 -8.91 -12.50
C ALA A 320 4.52 -9.48 -11.83
N ARG A 321 4.35 -10.16 -10.70
CA ARG A 321 5.42 -10.64 -9.81
C ARG A 321 5.15 -12.06 -9.35
N GLU A 322 6.22 -12.77 -9.00
CA GLU A 322 6.11 -14.04 -8.31
C GLU A 322 5.42 -13.81 -6.96
N PRO A 323 4.44 -14.63 -6.59
CA PRO A 323 4.10 -15.93 -7.16
C PRO A 323 2.85 -15.89 -8.06
N LEU A 324 2.27 -14.70 -8.28
CA LEU A 324 0.98 -14.52 -8.95
C LEU A 324 1.01 -14.98 -10.41
N VAL A 325 2.20 -15.02 -11.01
CA VAL A 325 2.41 -15.63 -12.31
C VAL A 325 3.56 -16.62 -12.25
N ALA A 326 3.28 -17.87 -12.62
CA ALA A 326 4.33 -18.87 -12.81
C ALA A 326 5.18 -18.48 -14.03
N SER A 327 6.46 -18.18 -13.82
CA SER A 327 7.38 -17.90 -14.92
C SER A 327 7.91 -19.20 -15.53
N GLN A 328 7.69 -19.42 -16.82
CA GLN A 328 8.59 -20.23 -17.63
C GLN A 328 9.61 -19.28 -18.29
N GLY A 329 10.69 -18.94 -17.57
CA GLY A 329 11.78 -18.10 -18.09
C GLY A 329 12.07 -16.83 -17.28
N SER A 330 12.69 -15.84 -17.93
CA SER A 330 13.18 -14.59 -17.32
C SER A 330 12.09 -13.55 -17.02
N LEU A 331 10.87 -13.72 -17.56
CA LEU A 331 9.80 -12.71 -17.51
C LEU A 331 8.57 -13.24 -16.77
N ILE A 332 8.21 -12.54 -15.69
CA ILE A 332 7.01 -12.81 -14.90
C ILE A 332 5.88 -11.94 -15.45
N SER A 333 5.03 -12.48 -16.33
CA SER A 333 3.90 -11.76 -16.93
C SER A 333 2.80 -12.73 -17.37
N SER A 334 1.52 -12.35 -17.25
CA SER A 334 0.41 -13.17 -17.75
C SER A 334 0.52 -13.40 -19.27
N LYS A 335 -0.08 -14.49 -19.77
CA LYS A 335 -0.11 -14.77 -21.22
C LYS A 335 -0.78 -13.64 -22.00
N ASP A 336 -1.79 -13.01 -21.43
CA ASP A 336 -2.51 -11.92 -22.09
C ASP A 336 -1.69 -10.63 -22.12
N CYS A 337 -0.92 -10.33 -21.05
CA CYS A 337 0.09 -9.26 -21.10
C CYS A 337 1.17 -9.54 -22.16
N GLN A 338 1.64 -10.80 -22.26
CA GLN A 338 2.61 -11.20 -23.29
C GLN A 338 2.07 -11.02 -24.71
N ARG A 339 0.77 -11.30 -24.93
CA ARG A 339 0.12 -11.10 -26.23
C ARG A 339 -0.07 -9.60 -26.53
N ALA A 340 -0.62 -8.85 -25.58
CA ALA A 340 -0.90 -7.42 -25.75
C ALA A 340 0.36 -6.59 -25.94
N HIS A 341 1.46 -6.96 -25.27
CA HIS A 341 2.72 -6.21 -25.27
C HIS A 341 3.89 -7.05 -25.77
N TRP A 342 3.64 -7.91 -26.76
CA TRP A 342 4.61 -8.86 -27.31
C TRP A 342 5.95 -8.22 -27.67
N LYS A 343 5.92 -7.04 -28.32
CA LYS A 343 7.15 -6.32 -28.72
C LYS A 343 8.05 -6.03 -27.51
N HIS A 344 7.48 -5.52 -26.42
CA HIS A 344 8.23 -5.19 -25.21
C HIS A 344 8.81 -6.45 -24.53
N HIS A 345 8.00 -7.51 -24.43
CA HIS A 345 8.45 -8.78 -23.87
C HIS A 345 9.53 -9.45 -24.72
N ASN A 346 9.44 -9.35 -26.05
CA ASN A 346 10.43 -9.90 -26.96
C ASN A 346 11.78 -9.18 -26.84
N LEU A 347 11.80 -7.85 -26.72
CA LEU A 347 13.02 -7.07 -26.48
C LEU A 347 13.76 -7.54 -25.21
N GLN A 348 13.04 -7.83 -24.13
CA GLN A 348 13.64 -8.35 -22.90
C GLN A 348 14.24 -9.75 -23.05
N ASN A 349 13.75 -10.54 -24.02
CA ASN A 349 14.30 -11.84 -24.37
C ASN A 349 15.43 -11.77 -25.41
N GLN A 350 15.62 -10.65 -26.09
CA GLN A 350 16.70 -10.47 -27.06
C GLN A 350 18.06 -10.31 -26.35
N MET A 351 18.12 -9.52 -25.28
CA MET A 351 19.39 -9.27 -24.58
C MET A 351 20.10 -10.55 -24.09
N PRO A 352 19.43 -11.55 -23.47
CA PRO A 352 20.08 -12.81 -23.15
C PRO A 352 20.61 -13.57 -24.38
N LYS A 353 19.89 -13.56 -25.50
CA LYS A 353 20.31 -14.21 -26.76
C LYS A 353 21.51 -13.51 -27.38
N GLU A 354 21.54 -12.17 -27.33
CA GLU A 354 22.68 -11.37 -27.78
C GLU A 354 23.92 -11.63 -26.92
N ILE A 355 23.75 -11.73 -25.59
CA ILE A 355 24.83 -12.11 -24.67
C ILE A 355 25.33 -13.52 -24.96
N GLU A 356 24.44 -14.47 -25.22
CA GLU A 356 24.79 -15.85 -25.58
C GLU A 356 25.54 -15.91 -26.92
N ALA A 357 25.05 -15.20 -27.94
CA ALA A 357 25.75 -15.09 -29.23
C ALA A 357 27.13 -14.42 -29.08
N MET A 358 27.22 -13.36 -28.28
CA MET A 358 28.48 -12.68 -27.97
C MET A 358 29.44 -13.58 -27.21
N SER A 359 28.95 -14.53 -26.40
CA SER A 359 29.82 -15.44 -25.64
C SER A 359 30.66 -16.37 -26.54
N VAL A 360 30.26 -16.55 -27.80
CA VAL A 360 30.99 -17.33 -28.80
C VAL A 360 32.18 -16.54 -29.36
N THR A 361 32.03 -15.23 -29.57
CA THR A 361 33.03 -14.39 -30.24
C THR A 361 33.85 -13.51 -29.30
N ASP A 362 33.24 -13.03 -28.22
CA ASP A 362 33.85 -12.20 -27.16
C ASP A 362 33.34 -12.62 -25.77
N PRO A 363 33.94 -13.66 -25.15
CA PRO A 363 33.54 -14.15 -23.84
C PRO A 363 33.63 -13.10 -22.72
N GLU A 364 34.62 -12.19 -22.79
CA GLU A 364 34.79 -11.14 -21.79
C GLU A 364 33.72 -10.05 -21.93
N GLY A 365 33.43 -9.63 -23.17
CA GLY A 365 32.34 -8.71 -23.49
C GLY A 365 30.98 -9.28 -23.10
N ALA A 366 30.73 -10.56 -23.38
CA ALA A 366 29.48 -11.23 -23.00
C ALA A 366 29.29 -11.27 -21.48
N LYS A 367 30.35 -11.61 -20.73
CA LYS A 367 30.34 -11.58 -19.26
C LYS A 367 30.07 -10.17 -18.74
N GLN A 368 30.71 -9.16 -19.31
CA GLN A 368 30.50 -7.76 -18.95
C GLN A 368 29.06 -7.30 -19.24
N ALA A 369 28.51 -7.65 -20.39
CA ALA A 369 27.13 -7.34 -20.76
C ALA A 369 26.10 -8.03 -19.84
N ALA A 370 26.35 -9.30 -19.49
CA ALA A 370 25.55 -10.04 -18.51
C ALA A 370 25.59 -9.37 -17.12
N ASP A 371 26.78 -9.04 -16.64
CA ASP A 371 26.95 -8.33 -15.37
C ASP A 371 26.27 -6.95 -15.42
N TRP A 372 26.36 -6.22 -16.54
CA TRP A 372 25.72 -4.91 -16.72
C TRP A 372 24.21 -5.00 -16.67
N SER A 373 23.61 -5.95 -17.39
CA SER A 373 22.17 -6.20 -17.39
C SER A 373 21.65 -6.48 -15.98
N LEU A 374 22.38 -7.33 -15.22
CA LEU A 374 22.05 -7.66 -13.84
C LEU A 374 22.22 -6.45 -12.91
N TRP A 375 23.28 -5.66 -13.07
CA TRP A 375 23.53 -4.46 -12.25
C TRP A 375 22.53 -3.32 -12.53
N CYS A 376 22.07 -3.20 -13.77
CA CYS A 376 21.00 -2.28 -14.15
C CYS A 376 19.66 -2.68 -13.55
N SER A 377 19.39 -3.99 -13.50
CA SER A 377 18.14 -4.54 -12.98
C SER A 377 18.13 -4.67 -11.45
N SER A 378 19.28 -4.66 -10.77
CA SER A 378 19.32 -4.77 -9.32
C SER A 378 18.77 -3.50 -8.65
N ASN A 379 17.76 -3.67 -7.78
CA ASN A 379 17.24 -2.58 -6.97
C ASN A 379 18.33 -2.15 -5.99
N HIS A 380 18.81 -0.93 -6.17
CA HIS A 380 19.64 -0.25 -5.19
C HIS A 380 18.83 0.94 -4.72
N ASP A 381 18.07 0.77 -3.64
CA ASP A 381 17.16 1.79 -3.12
C ASP A 381 17.88 3.15 -2.95
N ALA A 382 19.10 3.13 -2.43
CA ALA A 382 19.97 4.31 -2.32
C ALA A 382 20.23 5.01 -3.66
N THR A 383 20.31 4.25 -4.75
CA THR A 383 20.49 4.78 -6.10
C THR A 383 19.21 5.43 -6.62
N GLN A 384 18.05 4.76 -6.45
CA GLN A 384 16.77 5.29 -6.93
C GLN A 384 16.35 6.55 -6.16
N PHE A 385 16.37 6.52 -4.82
CA PHE A 385 16.05 7.71 -4.03
C PHE A 385 17.06 8.83 -4.27
N GLY A 386 18.36 8.51 -4.33
CA GLY A 386 19.39 9.48 -4.67
C GLY A 386 19.12 10.20 -5.99
N MET A 387 18.64 9.47 -7.00
CA MET A 387 18.25 10.04 -8.30
C MET A 387 17.01 10.94 -8.21
N ILE A 388 15.97 10.52 -7.49
CA ILE A 388 14.75 11.32 -7.26
C ILE A 388 15.09 12.66 -6.60
N HIS A 389 15.97 12.63 -5.59
CA HIS A 389 16.45 13.83 -4.91
C HIS A 389 17.35 14.69 -5.79
N ALA A 390 18.29 14.10 -6.54
CA ALA A 390 19.17 14.85 -7.44
C ALA A 390 18.39 15.60 -8.53
N LEU A 391 17.36 14.96 -9.10
CA LEU A 391 16.45 15.60 -10.05
C LEU A 391 15.43 16.52 -9.39
N GLY A 392 15.36 16.57 -8.06
CA GLY A 392 14.44 17.46 -7.37
C GLY A 392 12.97 17.17 -7.69
N LEU A 393 12.60 15.94 -8.05
CA LEU A 393 11.23 15.61 -8.51
C LEU A 393 10.17 15.87 -7.44
N HIS A 394 10.54 15.72 -6.17
CA HIS A 394 9.69 16.03 -5.03
C HIS A 394 9.29 17.52 -4.97
N ARG A 395 10.06 18.42 -5.63
CA ARG A 395 9.73 19.85 -5.75
C ARG A 395 9.12 20.18 -7.10
N ASN A 396 9.63 19.56 -8.15
CA ASN A 396 9.17 19.78 -9.52
C ASN A 396 9.18 18.46 -10.31
N PRO A 397 8.03 17.76 -10.39
CA PRO A 397 7.88 16.53 -11.16
C PRO A 397 8.27 16.67 -12.64
N GLN A 398 8.02 17.84 -13.26
CA GLN A 398 8.35 18.11 -14.67
C GLN A 398 9.85 18.02 -14.98
N ARG A 399 10.72 18.02 -13.95
CA ARG A 399 12.15 17.73 -14.14
C ARG A 399 12.42 16.31 -14.66
N GLY A 400 11.49 15.37 -14.45
CA GLY A 400 11.58 14.01 -15.03
C GLY A 400 11.49 13.98 -16.56
N ARG A 401 10.94 15.04 -17.18
CA ARG A 401 10.77 15.20 -18.64
C ARG A 401 11.76 16.16 -19.29
N THR A 402 12.39 17.02 -18.50
CA THR A 402 13.25 18.11 -19.01
C THR A 402 14.71 17.91 -18.65
N HIS A 403 15.00 17.05 -17.67
CA HIS A 403 16.33 16.77 -17.19
C HIS A 403 16.59 15.26 -17.16
N MET A 404 17.85 14.88 -17.28
CA MET A 404 18.30 13.50 -17.11
C MET A 404 19.55 13.42 -16.25
N ILE A 405 19.77 12.23 -15.68
CA ILE A 405 21.00 11.92 -14.95
C ILE A 405 21.93 11.18 -15.89
N LEU A 406 23.13 11.73 -16.10
CA LEU A 406 24.20 11.04 -16.82
C LEU A 406 25.18 10.46 -15.82
N LYS A 407 25.56 9.19 -16.04
CA LYS A 407 26.57 8.49 -15.23
C LYS A 407 27.67 7.98 -16.13
N VAL A 408 28.91 8.20 -15.73
CA VAL A 408 30.07 7.52 -16.31
C VAL A 408 30.40 6.34 -15.41
N VAL A 409 30.32 5.14 -15.97
CA VAL A 409 30.47 3.90 -15.20
C VAL A 409 31.66 3.09 -15.70
N GLU A 410 32.48 2.64 -14.77
CA GLU A 410 33.65 1.80 -15.02
C GLU A 410 33.37 0.36 -14.58
N TYR A 411 33.71 -0.60 -15.44
CA TYR A 411 33.58 -2.02 -15.14
C TYR A 411 34.82 -2.55 -14.38
N VAL A 412 34.58 -3.24 -13.27
CA VAL A 412 35.57 -3.79 -12.34
C VAL A 412 35.34 -5.30 -12.23
N PRO A 413 35.82 -6.11 -13.18
CA PRO A 413 35.47 -7.53 -13.30
C PRO A 413 35.89 -8.39 -12.10
N MET A 414 36.91 -7.95 -11.34
CA MET A 414 37.45 -8.67 -10.19
C MET A 414 36.65 -8.45 -8.90
N ALA A 415 35.64 -7.57 -8.91
CA ALA A 415 34.81 -7.34 -7.74
C ALA A 415 33.91 -8.57 -7.46
N SER A 416 33.96 -9.07 -6.23
CA SER A 416 33.24 -10.28 -5.81
C SER A 416 31.72 -10.10 -5.82
N LYS A 417 31.23 -8.90 -5.49
CA LYS A 417 29.79 -8.58 -5.45
C LYS A 417 29.40 -7.79 -6.69
N LEU A 418 28.27 -8.18 -7.31
CA LEU A 418 27.72 -7.53 -8.51
C LEU A 418 27.61 -6.00 -8.37
N LYS A 419 27.14 -5.49 -7.21
CA LYS A 419 27.02 -4.05 -6.94
C LYS A 419 28.34 -3.26 -7.03
N HIS A 420 29.48 -3.93 -6.93
CA HIS A 420 30.82 -3.35 -7.00
C HIS A 420 31.52 -3.62 -8.34
N LYS A 421 30.93 -4.45 -9.21
CA LYS A 421 31.43 -4.68 -10.56
C LYS A 421 31.30 -3.46 -11.46
N PHE A 422 30.46 -2.50 -11.09
CA PHE A 422 30.32 -1.24 -11.80
C PHE A 422 30.48 -0.08 -10.82
N ARG A 423 31.49 0.75 -11.06
CA ARG A 423 31.79 1.93 -10.25
C ARG A 423 31.41 3.18 -11.02
N VAL A 424 30.55 4.00 -10.43
CA VAL A 424 30.24 5.33 -10.97
C VAL A 424 31.44 6.25 -10.74
N ARG A 425 32.09 6.69 -11.81
CA ARG A 425 33.25 7.61 -11.79
C ARG A 425 32.82 9.06 -11.78
N ALA A 426 31.74 9.39 -12.48
CA ALA A 426 31.14 10.70 -12.53
C ALA A 426 29.62 10.57 -12.66
N CYS A 427 28.89 11.53 -12.10
CA CYS A 427 27.43 11.59 -12.15
C CYS A 427 27.00 13.06 -12.14
N GLY A 428 26.04 13.44 -12.98
CA GLY A 428 25.51 14.81 -13.03
C GLY A 428 24.05 14.82 -13.48
N VAL A 429 23.38 15.95 -13.24
CA VAL A 429 22.02 16.24 -13.71
C VAL A 429 22.14 17.30 -14.80
N PHE A 430 21.55 17.03 -15.96
CA PHE A 430 21.66 17.91 -17.13
C PHE A 430 20.28 18.17 -17.71
N GLY A 431 20.08 19.35 -18.31
CA GLY A 431 18.94 19.57 -19.18
C GLY A 431 19.06 18.68 -20.41
N ILE A 432 17.98 18.02 -20.82
CA ILE A 432 18.01 17.06 -21.94
C ILE A 432 18.54 17.73 -23.21
N LYS A 433 18.06 18.95 -23.50
CA LYS A 433 18.49 19.76 -24.65
C LYS A 433 19.98 20.05 -24.67
N ASP A 434 20.60 20.14 -23.50
CA ASP A 434 22.02 20.51 -23.36
C ASP A 434 22.95 19.34 -23.68
N VAL A 435 22.44 18.10 -23.68
CA VAL A 435 23.23 16.87 -23.82
C VAL A 435 22.86 16.02 -25.04
N LEU A 436 21.96 16.49 -25.92
CA LEU A 436 21.54 15.72 -27.11
C LEU A 436 22.72 15.35 -28.01
N CYS A 437 23.62 16.30 -28.29
CA CYS A 437 24.81 16.04 -29.10
C CYS A 437 25.73 15.00 -28.45
N ASP A 438 25.84 15.00 -27.12
CA ASP A 438 26.63 14.01 -26.38
C ASP A 438 26.01 12.62 -26.47
N ILE A 439 24.67 12.52 -26.38
CA ILE A 439 23.92 11.27 -26.57
C ILE A 439 24.17 10.72 -27.98
N GLU A 440 24.01 11.57 -29.01
CA GLU A 440 24.25 11.20 -30.40
C GLU A 440 25.67 10.67 -30.60
N SER A 441 26.66 11.40 -30.09
CA SER A 441 28.07 11.00 -30.21
C SER A 441 28.37 9.69 -29.49
N VAL A 442 27.85 9.48 -28.27
CA VAL A 442 28.13 8.28 -27.47
C VAL A 442 27.40 7.06 -28.01
N MET A 443 26.19 7.24 -28.55
CA MET A 443 25.37 6.15 -29.07
C MET A 443 25.60 5.87 -30.56
N GLY A 444 26.36 6.73 -31.26
CA GLY A 444 26.60 6.62 -32.70
C GLY A 444 25.36 6.95 -33.53
N LEU A 445 24.52 7.87 -33.06
CA LEU A 445 23.33 8.34 -33.78
C LEU A 445 23.71 9.46 -34.76
N ASN A 446 22.90 9.66 -35.79
CA ASN A 446 23.07 10.80 -36.68
C ASN A 446 22.66 12.11 -35.97
N ARG A 447 23.18 13.23 -36.48
CA ARG A 447 22.85 14.55 -35.95
C ARG A 447 21.35 14.82 -36.03
N GLY A 448 20.71 15.09 -34.90
CA GLY A 448 19.27 15.32 -34.76
C GLY A 448 18.48 14.12 -34.23
N GLU A 449 19.01 12.90 -34.35
CA GLU A 449 18.33 11.67 -33.90
C GLU A 449 18.33 11.53 -32.37
N GLY A 450 19.14 12.30 -31.64
CA GLY A 450 19.17 12.25 -30.18
C GLY A 450 17.84 12.64 -29.55
N GLN A 451 17.13 13.60 -30.16
CA GLN A 451 15.80 14.02 -29.69
C GLN A 451 14.76 12.91 -29.94
N GLU A 452 14.74 12.33 -31.14
CA GLU A 452 13.84 11.22 -31.48
C GLU A 452 14.06 10.01 -30.57
N TYR A 453 15.31 9.69 -30.25
CA TYR A 453 15.64 8.65 -29.30
C TYR A 453 15.04 8.93 -27.92
N VAL A 454 15.26 10.14 -27.37
CA VAL A 454 14.72 10.51 -26.06
C VAL A 454 13.18 10.54 -26.06
N ASP A 455 12.56 11.03 -27.12
CA ASP A 455 11.11 11.06 -27.25
C ASP A 455 10.52 9.65 -27.30
N SER A 456 11.12 8.74 -28.07
CA SER A 456 10.67 7.34 -28.12
C SER A 456 10.72 6.66 -26.74
N LEU A 457 11.67 7.04 -25.89
CA LEU A 457 11.79 6.51 -24.53
C LEU A 457 10.72 7.10 -23.61
N PHE A 458 10.34 8.37 -23.80
CA PHE A 458 9.21 8.95 -23.08
C PHE A 458 7.90 8.33 -23.51
N ASP A 459 7.73 8.03 -24.81
CA ASP A 459 6.58 7.31 -25.33
C ASP A 459 6.48 5.91 -24.70
N GLU A 460 7.59 5.16 -24.64
CA GLU A 460 7.63 3.86 -23.95
C GLU A 460 7.27 3.97 -22.45
N LEU A 461 7.76 5.02 -21.78
CA LEU A 461 7.44 5.26 -20.36
C LEU A 461 5.98 5.62 -20.15
N ASP A 462 5.37 6.31 -21.10
CA ASP A 462 3.97 6.71 -21.10
C ASP A 462 3.04 5.53 -21.39
N ASP A 463 3.39 4.70 -22.38
CA ASP A 463 2.63 3.52 -22.76
C ASP A 463 2.66 2.42 -21.67
N THR A 464 3.76 2.34 -20.91
CA THR A 464 3.91 1.33 -19.86
C THR A 464 3.31 1.73 -18.51
N TRP A 465 2.71 2.92 -18.36
CA TRP A 465 2.27 3.42 -17.06
C TRP A 465 0.75 3.57 -16.92
N ILE A 466 0.18 2.82 -15.98
CA ILE A 466 -1.26 2.81 -15.65
C ILE A 466 -1.51 3.47 -14.27
N GLY A 467 -0.63 4.37 -13.81
CA GLY A 467 -0.70 4.97 -12.47
C GLY A 467 -1.07 6.45 -12.44
N PRO A 468 -1.65 6.96 -11.33
CA PRO A 468 -2.13 8.36 -11.24
C PRO A 468 -1.01 9.43 -11.22
N ASN A 469 0.25 9.07 -10.98
CA ASN A 469 1.39 10.00 -10.88
C ASN A 469 2.34 9.91 -12.09
N ARG A 470 1.83 10.24 -13.28
CA ARG A 470 2.58 10.20 -14.57
C ARG A 470 3.84 11.08 -14.58
N ASP A 471 3.85 12.19 -13.83
CA ASP A 471 4.95 13.17 -13.84
C ASP A 471 6.11 12.85 -12.90
N THR A 472 5.99 11.83 -12.04
CA THR A 472 7.03 11.53 -11.02
C THR A 472 8.09 10.54 -11.50
N LYS A 473 7.96 10.02 -12.72
CA LYS A 473 8.94 9.10 -13.28
C LYS A 473 10.13 9.85 -13.89
N VAL A 474 11.30 9.24 -13.70
CA VAL A 474 12.55 9.67 -14.32
C VAL A 474 12.89 8.68 -15.41
N ALA A 475 13.15 9.18 -16.61
CA ALA A 475 13.90 8.43 -17.59
C ALA A 475 15.37 8.34 -17.13
N LEU A 476 15.74 7.19 -16.57
CA LEU A 476 17.06 6.96 -15.98
C LEU A 476 17.99 6.34 -17.01
N TYR A 477 18.87 7.16 -17.57
CA TYR A 477 19.86 6.70 -18.53
C TYR A 477 21.20 6.42 -17.84
N ARG A 478 21.80 5.29 -18.20
CA ARG A 478 23.13 4.91 -17.75
C ARG A 478 23.99 4.75 -18.99
N PHE A 479 24.82 5.74 -19.27
CA PHE A 479 25.76 5.66 -20.37
C PHE A 479 26.99 4.87 -19.92
N PHE A 480 27.33 3.84 -20.69
CA PHE A 480 28.55 3.09 -20.46
C PHE A 480 29.61 3.56 -21.45
N VAL A 481 30.49 4.45 -21.01
CA VAL A 481 31.66 4.84 -21.80
C VAL A 481 32.81 3.91 -21.42
N GLN A 482 33.02 2.86 -22.21
CA GLN A 482 34.19 2.00 -22.04
C GLN A 482 35.42 2.78 -22.48
N GLY A 483 36.25 3.20 -21.54
CA GLY A 483 37.56 3.78 -21.82
C GLY A 483 38.51 2.74 -22.41
N ARG A 484 38.31 2.30 -23.66
CA ARG A 484 39.35 1.62 -24.45
C ARG A 484 40.28 2.61 -25.16
N HIS A 485 39.94 3.90 -25.24
CA HIS A 485 40.84 4.92 -25.74
C HIS A 485 41.72 5.47 -24.61
N LYS A 486 43.00 5.08 -24.61
CA LYS A 486 44.08 5.68 -23.79
C LYS A 486 44.26 7.21 -24.00
N HIS A 487 43.46 7.84 -24.85
CA HIS A 487 43.51 9.27 -25.17
C HIS A 487 42.18 10.03 -25.01
N TYR A 488 41.09 9.39 -24.56
CA TYR A 488 39.86 10.13 -24.26
C TYR A 488 39.93 10.71 -22.84
N ASN A 489 40.26 11.99 -22.72
CA ASN A 489 40.20 12.76 -21.49
C ASN A 489 38.82 13.43 -21.39
N PRO A 490 37.89 12.96 -20.53
CA PRO A 490 36.55 13.53 -20.42
C PRO A 490 36.54 15.02 -20.00
N ARG A 491 37.66 15.53 -19.48
CA ARG A 491 37.81 16.96 -19.14
C ARG A 491 38.10 17.86 -20.34
N GLN A 492 38.41 17.30 -21.51
CA GLN A 492 38.81 18.08 -22.70
C GLN A 492 37.72 18.14 -23.79
N SER A 493 36.75 17.23 -23.80
CA SER A 493 35.65 17.23 -24.77
C SER A 493 34.36 17.91 -24.28
N LEU A 494 34.24 18.16 -22.97
CA LEU A 494 33.17 19.00 -22.43
C LEU A 494 33.53 20.47 -22.69
N GLY A 495 32.71 21.16 -23.49
CA GLY A 495 32.93 22.56 -23.86
C GLY A 495 33.05 23.50 -22.64
N PRO A 496 33.48 24.76 -22.85
CA PRO A 496 33.83 25.71 -21.78
C PRO A 496 32.73 26.01 -20.74
N ALA A 497 31.49 25.58 -20.97
CA ALA A 497 30.34 25.81 -20.10
C ALA A 497 30.27 24.90 -18.85
N LEU A 498 31.24 23.99 -18.64
CA LEU A 498 31.21 23.01 -17.54
C LEU A 498 32.50 22.98 -16.73
N ARG A 499 32.85 24.09 -16.10
CA ARG A 499 33.68 24.10 -14.89
C ARG A 499 32.85 24.69 -13.74
N PRO A 500 32.96 24.15 -12.52
CA PRO A 500 32.21 24.64 -11.37
C PRO A 500 32.48 26.12 -11.09
#